data_AF-A0A0C3BJC4-F1
#
_entry.id   AF-A0A0C3BJC4-F1
#
_cell.length_a   1.000
_cell.length_b   1.000
_cell.length_c   1.000
_cell.angle_alpha   90.00
_cell.angle_beta   90.00
_cell.angle_gamma   90.00
#
_symmetry.space_group_name_H-M   'P 1'
#
loop_
_entity.id
_entity.type
_entity.pdbx_description
1 polymer ?
#
loop_
_entity_poly.entity_id
_entity_poly.type
_entity_poly.pdbx_seq_one_letter_code
_entity_poly.pdbx_strand_id
1 'polypeptide(L)'
;MGVKELWPLLELAGVPISLHQRAIQKGFVDNIRGDRTLWIGIDASHWICAAEGHRGKTTNPELTALLLRRCWSNCILFLMATGDHL
;
A
#
# COMPACT_ATOMS: atom_id res chain seq x y z
N MET A 1 -19.58 9.14 -4.26
CA MET A 1 -20.32 7.97 -4.78
C MET A 1 -19.77 7.66 -6.17
N GLY A 2 -19.48 6.39 -6.47
CA GLY A 2 -18.88 5.98 -7.74
C GLY A 2 -19.80 6.19 -8.93
N VAL A 3 -19.22 6.41 -10.12
CA VAL A 3 -19.98 6.43 -11.37
C VAL A 3 -20.46 5.01 -11.67
N LYS A 4 -21.77 4.84 -11.78
CA LYS A 4 -22.39 3.54 -12.08
C LYS A 4 -21.82 3.00 -13.41
N GLU A 5 -21.53 1.70 -13.46
CA GLU A 5 -21.01 0.99 -14.64
C GLU A 5 -19.62 1.41 -15.13
N LEU A 6 -18.92 2.31 -14.43
CA LEU A 6 -17.54 2.67 -14.79
C LEU A 6 -16.55 1.52 -14.55
N TRP A 7 -16.74 0.74 -13.48
CA TRP A 7 -15.80 -0.32 -13.12
C TRP A 7 -15.68 -1.43 -14.19
N PRO A 8 -16.77 -2.01 -14.75
CA PRO A 8 -16.65 -2.97 -15.85
C PRO A 8 -15.90 -2.45 -17.08
N LEU A 9 -15.97 -1.15 -17.37
CA LEU A 9 -15.25 -0.53 -18.48
C LEU A 9 -13.75 -0.36 -18.17
N LEU A 10 -13.43 0.06 -16.94
CA LEU A 10 -12.05 0.28 -16.51
C LEU A 10 -11.31 -1.01 -16.16
N GLU A 11 -12.00 -2.03 -15.67
CA GLU A 11 -11.41 -3.31 -15.28
C GLU A 11 -10.72 -3.98 -16.46
N LEU A 12 -11.32 -3.90 -17.66
CA LEU A 12 -10.73 -4.40 -18.90
C LEU A 12 -9.45 -3.64 -19.31
N ALA A 13 -9.33 -2.37 -18.91
CA ALA A 13 -8.15 -1.55 -19.14
C ALA A 13 -7.15 -1.59 -17.97
N GLY A 14 -7.53 -2.21 -16.86
CA GLY A 14 -6.74 -2.27 -15.64
C GLY A 14 -5.60 -3.28 -15.79
N VAL A 15 -4.37 -2.81 -15.57
CA VAL A 15 -3.21 -3.72 -15.46
C VAL A 15 -2.92 -3.94 -13.97
N PRO A 16 -3.08 -5.17 -13.45
CA PRO A 16 -2.71 -5.47 -12.07
C PRO A 16 -1.21 -5.30 -11.91
N ILE A 17 -0.79 -4.56 -10.88
CA ILE A 17 0.62 -4.33 -10.57
C ILE A 17 0.97 -4.85 -9.18
N SER A 18 2.16 -5.45 -9.07
CA SER A 18 2.75 -5.74 -7.77
C SER A 18 3.33 -4.48 -7.17
N LEU A 19 2.83 -4.07 -5.99
CA LEU A 19 3.37 -2.92 -5.26
C LEU A 19 4.85 -3.12 -4.92
N HIS A 20 5.25 -4.35 -4.57
CA HIS A 20 6.64 -4.69 -4.28
C HIS A 20 7.55 -4.51 -5.50
N GLN A 21 7.17 -5.10 -6.64
CA GLN A 21 7.94 -4.95 -7.88
C GLN A 21 8.01 -3.49 -8.32
N ARG A 22 6.90 -2.74 -8.14
CA ARG A 22 6.87 -1.32 -8.45
C ARG A 22 7.78 -0.50 -7.52
N ALA A 23 7.82 -0.84 -6.24
CA ALA A 23 8.71 -0.21 -5.26
C ALA A 23 10.18 -0.44 -5.61
N ILE A 24 10.57 -1.65 -5.99
CA ILE A 24 11.93 -1.94 -6.45
C ILE A 24 12.25 -1.17 -7.73
N GLN A 25 11.41 -1.32 -8.77
CA GLN A 25 11.71 -0.73 -10.06
C GLN A 25 11.78 0.80 -9.99
N LYS A 26 10.79 1.44 -9.37
CA LYS A 26 10.68 2.90 -9.35
C LYS A 26 11.39 3.58 -8.18
N GLY A 27 11.49 2.91 -7.04
CA GLY A 27 12.18 3.45 -5.87
C GLY A 27 13.68 3.20 -5.89
N PHE A 28 14.15 2.13 -6.53
CA PHE A 28 15.57 1.72 -6.51
C PHE A 28 16.22 1.73 -7.90
N VAL A 29 15.67 0.97 -8.86
CA VAL A 29 16.35 0.75 -10.16
C VAL A 29 16.33 2.00 -11.03
N ASP A 30 15.16 2.60 -11.21
CA ASP A 30 14.94 3.74 -12.09
C ASP A 30 15.20 5.09 -11.37
N ASN A 31 15.53 5.07 -10.07
CA ASN A 31 15.59 6.29 -9.28
C ASN A 31 16.95 6.99 -9.38
N ILE A 32 17.05 7.92 -10.32
CA ILE A 32 18.23 8.74 -10.59
C ILE A 32 18.60 9.64 -9.39
N ARG A 33 17.65 9.99 -8.53
CA ARG A 33 17.87 10.90 -7.39
C ARG A 33 18.60 10.22 -6.21
N GLY A 34 18.73 8.90 -6.24
CA GLY A 34 19.45 8.12 -5.22
C GLY A 34 18.70 7.94 -3.89
N ASP A 35 17.56 8.60 -3.70
CA ASP A 35 16.67 8.43 -2.55
C ASP A 35 15.85 7.15 -2.71
N ARG A 36 16.44 5.99 -2.37
CA ARG A 36 15.91 4.62 -2.48
C ARG A 36 14.48 4.40 -1.89
N THR A 37 13.48 5.05 -2.45
CA THR A 37 12.14 5.22 -1.90
C THR A 37 11.13 5.43 -3.03
N LEU A 38 9.95 4.82 -2.88
CA LEU A 38 8.81 5.06 -3.76
C LEU A 38 7.80 5.96 -3.03
N TRP A 39 7.56 7.15 -3.57
CA TRP A 39 6.54 8.06 -3.06
C TRP A 39 5.17 7.68 -3.61
N ILE A 40 4.21 7.40 -2.71
CA ILE A 40 2.83 7.10 -3.07
C ILE A 40 1.86 7.97 -2.27
N GLY A 41 0.83 8.48 -2.94
CA GLY A 41 -0.33 9.08 -2.27
C GLY A 41 -1.33 7.99 -1.90
N ILE A 42 -1.75 7.94 -0.64
CA ILE A 42 -2.76 6.99 -0.16
C ILE A 42 -4.00 7.79 0.28
N ASP A 43 -5.15 7.47 -0.29
CA ASP A 43 -6.42 7.98 0.20
C ASP A 43 -6.83 7.24 1.49
N ALA A 44 -6.89 7.99 2.59
CA ALA A 44 -7.24 7.49 3.91
C ALA A 44 -8.74 7.09 4.03
N SER A 45 -9.61 7.56 3.14
CA SER A 45 -11.04 7.22 3.17
C SER A 45 -11.28 5.70 3.05
N HIS A 46 -10.41 5.01 2.31
CA HIS A 46 -10.43 3.55 2.15
C HIS A 46 -10.23 2.80 3.48
N TRP A 47 -9.62 3.43 4.48
CA TRP A 47 -9.35 2.82 5.78
C TRP A 47 -10.61 2.76 6.66
N ILE A 48 -11.57 3.66 6.45
CA ILE A 48 -12.83 3.70 7.19
C ILE A 48 -13.64 2.43 6.87
N CYS A 49 -13.80 2.10 5.58
CA CYS A 49 -14.51 0.89 5.17
C CYS A 49 -13.83 -0.40 5.66
N ALA A 50 -12.48 -0.43 5.68
CA ALA A 50 -11.73 -1.58 6.19
C ALA A 50 -11.93 -1.75 7.71
N ALA A 51 -11.96 -0.66 8.47
CA ALA A 51 -12.19 -0.69 9.91
C ALA A 51 -13.60 -1.18 10.27
N GLU A 52 -14.61 -0.82 9.48
CA GLU A 52 -15.99 -1.26 9.69
C GLU A 52 -16.14 -2.79 9.70
N GLY A 53 -15.40 -3.51 8.85
CA GLY A 53 -15.38 -4.98 8.83
C GLY A 53 -14.79 -5.65 10.08
N HIS A 54 -14.15 -4.85 10.96
CA HIS A 54 -13.52 -5.29 12.20
C HIS A 54 -14.25 -4.80 13.46
N ARG A 55 -15.38 -4.07 13.31
CA ARG A 55 -16.19 -3.62 14.45
C ARG A 55 -16.59 -4.80 15.35
N GLY A 56 -16.42 -4.61 16.65
CA GLY A 56 -16.74 -5.62 17.68
C GLY A 56 -15.69 -6.72 17.88
N LYS A 57 -14.66 -6.82 17.03
CA LYS A 57 -13.57 -7.81 17.19
C LYS A 57 -12.39 -7.28 18.01
N THR A 58 -12.23 -5.96 18.07
CA THR A 58 -11.15 -5.29 18.82
C THR A 58 -11.68 -4.01 19.47
N THR A 59 -10.98 -3.51 20.49
CA THR A 59 -11.32 -2.28 21.20
C THR A 59 -11.24 -1.05 20.29
N ASN A 60 -10.32 -1.05 19.31
CA ASN A 60 -10.12 0.05 18.36
C ASN A 60 -9.90 -0.52 16.94
N PRO A 61 -10.99 -0.81 16.20
CA PRO A 61 -10.90 -1.46 14.89
C PRO A 61 -10.22 -0.58 13.83
N GLU A 62 -10.35 0.74 13.92
CA GLU A 62 -9.72 1.71 13.02
C GLU A 62 -8.20 1.68 13.17
N LEU A 63 -7.70 1.76 14.41
CA LEU A 63 -6.27 1.68 14.70
C LEU A 63 -5.70 0.31 14.37
N THR A 64 -6.47 -0.76 14.61
CA THR A 64 -6.07 -2.13 14.25
C THR A 64 -5.91 -2.29 12.74
N ALA A 65 -6.88 -1.79 11.95
CA ALA A 65 -6.83 -1.84 10.49
C ALA A 65 -5.62 -1.07 9.94
N LEU A 66 -5.29 0.09 10.53
CA LEU A 66 -4.10 0.85 10.18
C LEU A 66 -2.81 0.12 10.53
N LEU A 67 -2.71 -0.45 11.74
CA LEU A 67 -1.52 -1.14 12.21
C LEU A 67 -1.22 -2.39 11.39
N LEU A 68 -2.22 -3.24 11.12
CA LEU A 68 -2.02 -4.46 10.34
C LEU A 68 -1.53 -4.16 8.92
N ARG A 69 -2.08 -3.12 8.27
CA ARG A 69 -1.62 -2.69 6.94
C ARG A 69 -0.24 -2.05 6.97
N ARG A 70 0.06 -1.25 7.99
CA ARG A 70 1.37 -0.61 8.16
C ARG A 70 2.47 -1.64 8.45
N CYS A 71 2.17 -2.72 9.17
CA CYS A 71 3.11 -3.83 9.38
C CYS A 71 3.44 -4.56 8.06
N TRP A 72 2.46 -4.76 7.17
CA TRP A 72 2.72 -5.33 5.84
C TRP A 72 3.57 -4.41 4.95
N SER A 73 3.34 -3.10 4.99
CA SER A 73 4.16 -2.13 4.27
C SER A 73 5.56 -1.94 4.89
N ASN A 74 5.70 -2.06 6.21
CA ASN A 74 6.97 -1.95 6.92
C ASN A 74 7.83 -3.22 6.85
N CYS A 75 7.26 -4.42 6.66
CA CYS A 75 8.08 -5.61 6.41
C CYS A 75 8.92 -5.47 5.13
N ILE A 76 8.43 -4.73 4.12
CA ILE A 76 9.20 -4.39 2.92
C ILE A 76 10.25 -3.31 3.22
N LEU A 77 9.94 -2.34 4.10
CA LEU A 77 10.87 -1.27 4.46
C LEU A 77 12.02 -1.75 5.38
N PHE A 78 11.75 -2.68 6.31
CA PHE A 78 12.73 -3.15 7.29
C PHE A 78 13.67 -4.22 6.72
N LEU A 79 13.21 -5.05 5.78
CA LEU A 79 14.07 -6.02 5.08
C LEU A 79 15.13 -5.37 4.18
N MET A 80 14.94 -4.11 3.77
CA MET A 80 15.94 -3.38 2.98
C MET A 80 16.87 -2.49 3.81
N ALA A 81 16.59 -2.30 5.11
CA ALA A 81 17.41 -1.47 6.00
C ALA A 81 18.52 -2.25 6.73
N THR A 82 18.53 -3.59 6.66
CA THR A 82 19.51 -4.45 7.34
C THR A 82 20.40 -5.25 6.39
N GLY A 83 20.59 -4.78 5.16
CA GLY A 83 21.61 -5.30 4.25
C GLY A 83 22.73 -4.29 4.07
N ASP A 84 23.97 -4.70 4.34
CA ASP A 84 25.25 -4.05 4.01
C ASP A 84 25.94 -3.25 5.14
N HIS A 85 26.22 -3.94 6.24
CA HIS A 85 27.52 -3.84 6.91
C HIS A 85 28.05 -5.26 7.19
N LEU A 86 28.68 -5.86 6.18
CA LEU A 86 29.90 -6.70 6.23
C LEU A 86 30.21 -7.23 4.82
#